data_AF-A0A1Z5TH87-F1
#
_entry.id   AF-A0A1Z5TH87-F1
#
_cell.length_a   1.000
_cell.length_b   1.000
_cell.length_c   1.000
_cell.angle_alpha   90.00
_cell.angle_beta   90.00
_cell.angle_gamma   90.00
#
_symmetry.space_group_name_H-M   'P 1'
#
loop_
_entity.id
_entity.type
_entity.pdbx_description
1 polymer ?
#
loop_
_entity_poly.entity_id
_entity_poly.type
_entity_poly.pdbx_seq_one_letter_code
_entity_poly.pdbx_strand_id
1 'polypeptide(L)'
;MKSSLPRALRHISRNSSRLSSQRCRASGALRWNSSSSTTTSQEGEHKWSTPLAKQLHEIITTTGPIPLASYMRQCLTSDLGGYYSNTASSATSPDQFGAKGDFVTSPEISQIFGELIGIWIVAEWIAQGRRSSGVYLMEVGPGRGTLMSDILRTIRRFPDLSKAIEGVYLVEASPRLREAQKALLCGDEKEMTETDIGWESESKMADGMKVKWTEDIRFVPRDGSKTPFIVAHEFFDALPIHVFQSVPPAAPGSTNEEGQKVIQTPTGPIPAPERQRQSAKENQWRELLVGPKPPHRMQEGEPEFEMSMSRAATPHSMYLPETSPRYQALKATDGATIEISPESQAYARDFAIRLGGSNPQDATAATPDTQNSGKTVPSAPKEEPTMKSEPSGAALIIDYGPATTIPANSLRGIKQHEMVSPFLSAGSTDISADVDFMGLAESAINSSPGVEVHGPLNQARFLTAMGIEERAAQLVKQAVDKERGGSTGQDKTELTELVKRIDSGWRRLVDTSPHGMGKLYQVMAILPYKPTGQGEARRRPVGFGGDVQM
;
A
#
# COMPACT_ATOMS: atom_id res chain seq x y z
N MET A 1 -38.76 6.07 -57.64
CA MET A 1 -40.11 6.67 -57.53
C MET A 1 -40.33 7.22 -56.13
N LYS A 2 -40.27 8.56 -56.01
CA LYS A 2 -41.10 9.47 -55.19
C LYS A 2 -41.32 9.08 -53.70
N SER A 3 -40.64 9.71 -52.74
CA SER A 3 -40.93 11.03 -52.14
C SER A 3 -42.36 11.16 -51.59
N SER A 4 -42.51 11.45 -50.29
CA SER A 4 -43.22 12.64 -49.78
C SER A 4 -43.49 12.56 -48.27
N LEU A 5 -43.03 13.59 -47.56
CA LEU A 5 -43.71 14.13 -46.37
C LEU A 5 -45.07 14.73 -46.81
N PRO A 6 -46.00 14.93 -45.86
CA PRO A 6 -46.39 16.33 -45.66
C PRO A 6 -46.63 16.77 -44.21
N ARG A 7 -46.60 18.09 -44.10
CA ARG A 7 -46.78 19.01 -42.97
C ARG A 7 -48.27 19.33 -42.72
N ALA A 8 -48.61 19.42 -41.43
CA ALA A 8 -49.21 20.57 -40.72
C ALA A 8 -50.67 21.06 -40.93
N LEU A 9 -51.14 21.70 -39.82
CA LEU A 9 -52.19 22.74 -39.63
C LEU A 9 -53.54 22.23 -39.08
N ARG A 10 -53.88 22.49 -37.80
CA ARG A 10 -54.45 23.71 -37.15
C ARG A 10 -55.94 23.95 -37.47
N HIS A 11 -56.78 23.99 -36.42
CA HIS A 11 -57.87 24.97 -36.15
C HIS A 11 -58.55 24.57 -34.81
N ILE A 12 -58.45 25.32 -33.70
CA ILE A 12 -59.19 26.53 -33.28
C ILE A 12 -60.70 26.31 -33.07
N SER A 13 -61.17 26.51 -31.83
CA SER A 13 -62.26 27.46 -31.42
C SER A 13 -62.92 26.99 -30.12
N ARG A 14 -62.71 27.68 -28.97
CA ARG A 14 -63.62 28.65 -28.29
C ARG A 14 -64.92 27.99 -27.77
N ASN A 15 -65.50 28.31 -26.60
CA ASN A 15 -65.56 29.60 -25.92
C ASN A 15 -66.31 29.52 -24.56
N SER A 16 -65.94 30.40 -23.61
CA SER A 16 -66.79 31.16 -22.64
C SER A 16 -67.61 30.42 -21.55
N SER A 17 -67.82 30.93 -20.32
CA SER A 17 -67.66 32.28 -19.75
C SER A 17 -67.92 32.35 -18.23
N ARG A 18 -67.14 33.22 -17.53
CA ARG A 18 -67.54 34.32 -16.58
C ARG A 18 -68.30 33.95 -15.28
N LEU A 19 -68.20 34.62 -14.12
CA LEU A 19 -67.52 35.79 -13.50
C LEU A 19 -67.81 35.62 -11.97
N SER A 20 -67.00 36.01 -11.00
CA SER A 20 -66.89 37.39 -10.51
C SER A 20 -65.78 37.54 -9.44
N SER A 21 -65.38 38.79 -9.23
CA SER A 21 -64.12 39.27 -8.65
C SER A 21 -64.29 40.03 -7.33
N GLN A 22 -63.25 40.10 -6.50
CA GLN A 22 -62.74 41.32 -5.82
C GLN A 22 -61.38 40.99 -5.14
N ARG A 23 -60.22 41.32 -5.74
CA ARG A 23 -59.40 42.56 -5.69
C ARG A 23 -58.74 42.89 -4.34
N CYS A 24 -57.41 42.90 -4.33
CA CYS A 24 -56.58 44.05 -3.90
C CYS A 24 -55.20 44.02 -4.59
N ARG A 25 -54.66 45.22 -4.87
CA ARG A 25 -53.66 45.56 -5.89
C ARG A 25 -52.20 45.50 -5.40
N ALA A 26 -51.31 45.16 -6.33
CA ALA A 26 -49.88 45.50 -6.30
C ALA A 26 -49.63 46.81 -7.07
N SER A 27 -48.60 47.56 -6.67
CA SER A 27 -47.87 48.52 -7.51
C SER A 27 -46.46 48.63 -6.96
N GLY A 28 -45.46 48.49 -7.84
CA GLY A 28 -44.06 48.31 -7.49
C GLY A 28 -43.34 49.59 -7.07
N ALA A 29 -42.17 49.39 -6.48
CA ALA A 29 -41.15 50.42 -6.30
C ALA A 29 -39.74 49.84 -6.46
N LEU A 30 -38.99 50.55 -7.30
CA LEU A 30 -37.58 50.52 -7.66
C LEU A 30 -36.62 49.69 -6.78
N ARG A 31 -35.94 48.73 -7.42
CA ARG A 31 -34.65 48.20 -6.97
C ARG A 31 -33.60 49.31 -7.07
N TRP A 32 -33.08 49.74 -5.93
CA TRP A 32 -31.95 50.65 -5.86
C TRP A 32 -30.67 49.90 -6.19
N ASN A 33 -30.02 50.36 -7.27
CA ASN A 33 -28.70 49.98 -7.69
C ASN A 33 -27.69 50.66 -6.74
N SER A 34 -26.91 49.88 -6.00
CA SER A 34 -25.68 50.38 -5.35
C SER A 34 -24.52 49.59 -5.92
N SER A 35 -23.97 50.14 -7.01
CA SER A 35 -22.65 49.83 -7.52
C SER A 35 -21.62 50.35 -6.52
N SER A 36 -21.26 49.54 -5.53
CA SER A 36 -19.95 49.63 -4.91
C SER A 36 -19.00 48.80 -5.77
N SER A 37 -18.18 49.50 -6.54
CA SER A 37 -17.04 48.98 -7.27
C SER A 37 -16.08 48.30 -6.28
N THR A 38 -16.30 47.02 -6.01
CA THR A 38 -15.23 46.15 -5.59
C THR A 38 -14.49 45.81 -6.86
N THR A 39 -13.34 46.46 -7.03
CA THR A 39 -12.31 46.08 -7.98
C THR A 39 -12.18 44.57 -7.93
N THR A 40 -12.69 43.89 -8.95
CA THR A 40 -12.39 42.50 -9.22
C THR A 40 -10.89 42.48 -9.51
N SER A 41 -10.08 42.29 -8.48
CA SER A 41 -8.77 41.70 -8.66
C SER A 41 -9.05 40.43 -9.45
N GLN A 42 -8.60 40.39 -10.70
CA GLN A 42 -8.43 39.14 -11.41
C GLN A 42 -7.36 38.36 -10.65
N GLU A 43 -7.73 37.73 -9.54
CA GLU A 43 -7.01 36.58 -9.02
C GLU A 43 -7.25 35.49 -10.06
N GLY A 44 -6.26 35.26 -10.92
CA GLY A 44 -6.33 34.16 -11.88
C GLY A 44 -6.61 32.87 -11.12
N GLU A 45 -7.64 32.12 -11.53
CA GLU A 45 -7.91 30.81 -10.95
C GLU A 45 -6.62 29.98 -10.99
N HIS A 46 -6.14 29.55 -9.82
CA HIS A 46 -4.95 28.71 -9.74
C HIS A 46 -5.19 27.42 -10.53
N LYS A 47 -4.28 27.12 -11.46
CA LYS A 47 -4.35 25.92 -12.29
C LYS A 47 -3.72 24.75 -11.53
N TRP A 48 -4.58 23.92 -10.95
CA TRP A 48 -4.19 22.70 -10.23
C TRP A 48 -3.56 21.66 -11.15
N SER A 49 -2.58 20.92 -10.62
CA SER A 49 -1.90 19.84 -11.34
C SER A 49 -2.84 18.68 -11.67
N THR A 50 -3.75 18.33 -10.75
CA THR A 50 -4.75 17.26 -10.91
C THR A 50 -6.08 17.64 -10.25
N PRO A 51 -7.21 17.00 -10.64
CA PRO A 51 -8.48 17.15 -9.94
C PRO A 51 -8.40 16.78 -8.45
N LEU A 52 -7.62 15.75 -8.12
CA LEU A 52 -7.37 15.33 -6.75
C LEU A 52 -6.62 16.39 -5.95
N ALA A 53 -5.62 17.06 -6.54
CA ALA A 53 -4.90 18.14 -5.89
C ALA A 53 -5.83 19.30 -5.47
N LYS A 54 -6.74 19.70 -6.37
CA LYS A 54 -7.77 20.70 -6.07
C LYS A 54 -8.64 20.28 -4.89
N GLN A 55 -9.15 19.04 -4.90
CA GLN A 55 -10.01 18.53 -3.84
C GLN A 55 -9.27 18.47 -2.49
N LEU A 56 -8.02 17.98 -2.48
CA LEU A 56 -7.20 17.93 -1.28
C LEU A 56 -6.95 19.33 -0.73
N HIS A 57 -6.67 20.32 -1.59
CA HIS A 57 -6.52 21.70 -1.15
C HIS A 57 -7.79 22.23 -0.49
N GLU A 58 -8.97 22.02 -1.10
CA GLU A 58 -10.26 22.46 -0.56
C GLU A 58 -10.55 21.81 0.80
N ILE A 59 -10.32 20.48 0.93
CA ILE A 59 -10.51 19.74 2.17
C ILE A 59 -9.57 20.28 3.25
N ILE A 60 -8.26 20.35 2.98
CA ILE A 60 -7.26 20.74 3.98
C ILE A 60 -7.45 22.20 4.40
N THR A 61 -7.83 23.09 3.48
CA THR A 61 -8.16 24.48 3.80
C THR A 61 -9.38 24.58 4.70
N THR A 62 -10.35 23.67 4.55
CA THR A 62 -11.60 23.67 5.33
C THR A 62 -11.43 23.00 6.70
N THR A 63 -10.73 21.85 6.77
CA THR A 63 -10.61 21.02 7.98
C THR A 63 -9.32 21.25 8.76
N GLY A 64 -8.35 21.92 8.14
CA GLY A 64 -6.97 22.03 8.63
C GLY A 64 -6.05 20.92 8.09
N PRO A 65 -4.74 21.01 8.38
CA PRO A 65 -3.71 20.05 7.96
C PRO A 65 -4.06 18.61 8.32
N ILE A 66 -3.77 17.68 7.40
CA ILE A 66 -4.08 16.25 7.55
C ILE A 66 -2.82 15.44 7.84
N PRO A 67 -2.91 14.27 8.47
CA PRO A 67 -1.78 13.36 8.59
C PRO A 67 -1.20 12.97 7.24
N LEU A 68 0.12 12.74 7.18
CA LEU A 68 0.77 12.24 5.96
C LEU A 68 0.14 10.94 5.46
N ALA A 69 -0.22 10.03 6.37
CA ALA A 69 -0.91 8.78 6.04
C ALA A 69 -2.21 9.03 5.24
N SER A 70 -3.00 10.04 5.64
CA SER A 70 -4.22 10.40 4.92
C SER A 70 -3.94 10.97 3.54
N TYR A 71 -2.88 11.79 3.41
CA TYR A 71 -2.44 12.31 2.12
C TYR A 71 -1.96 11.19 1.18
N MET A 72 -1.11 10.27 1.67
CA MET A 72 -0.63 9.11 0.90
C MET A 72 -1.80 8.25 0.41
N ARG A 73 -2.74 7.90 1.30
CA ARG A 73 -3.91 7.10 0.93
C ARG A 73 -4.72 7.75 -0.20
N GLN A 74 -4.97 9.05 -0.09
CA GLN A 74 -5.69 9.77 -1.14
C GLN A 74 -4.88 9.79 -2.44
N CYS A 75 -3.58 10.06 -2.37
CA CYS A 75 -2.71 10.11 -3.54
C CYS A 75 -2.54 8.76 -4.24
N LEU A 76 -2.64 7.63 -3.53
CA LEU A 76 -2.38 6.31 -4.11
C LEU A 76 -3.67 5.60 -4.53
N THR A 77 -4.74 5.67 -3.72
CA THR A 77 -5.92 4.80 -3.89
C THR A 77 -7.25 5.54 -3.97
N SER A 78 -7.29 6.88 -4.02
CA SER A 78 -8.57 7.61 -4.14
C SER A 78 -9.28 7.32 -5.46
N ASP A 79 -10.61 7.12 -5.39
CA ASP A 79 -11.46 6.97 -6.58
C ASP A 79 -11.47 8.24 -7.46
N LEU A 80 -11.12 9.41 -6.91
CA LEU A 80 -11.02 10.67 -7.65
C LEU A 80 -9.66 10.86 -8.36
N GLY A 81 -8.93 9.77 -8.60
CA GLY A 81 -7.68 9.78 -9.36
C GLY A 81 -6.42 9.62 -8.53
N GLY A 82 -6.45 8.79 -7.48
CA GLY A 82 -5.24 8.27 -6.83
C GLY A 82 -4.42 7.44 -7.82
N TYR A 83 -3.10 7.39 -7.65
CA TYR A 83 -2.14 6.86 -8.60
C TYR A 83 -2.51 5.48 -9.17
N TYR A 84 -2.83 4.50 -8.31
CA TYR A 84 -3.24 3.15 -8.71
C TYR A 84 -4.71 3.07 -9.16
N SER A 85 -5.58 3.97 -8.67
CA SER A 85 -7.01 4.02 -9.02
C SER A 85 -7.30 4.78 -10.33
N ASN A 86 -6.49 5.78 -10.68
CA ASN A 86 -6.64 6.62 -11.87
C ASN A 86 -6.40 5.83 -13.17
N THR A 87 -5.73 4.68 -13.04
CA THR A 87 -5.62 3.69 -14.12
C THR A 87 -6.99 3.15 -14.58
N ALA A 88 -8.03 3.27 -13.75
CA ALA A 88 -9.40 2.84 -14.04
C ALA A 88 -10.23 3.85 -14.87
N SER A 89 -9.85 5.13 -14.94
CA SER A 89 -10.74 6.20 -15.46
C SER A 89 -10.30 6.87 -16.77
N SER A 90 -9.10 6.57 -17.28
CA SER A 90 -8.58 7.23 -18.50
C SER A 90 -7.98 6.23 -19.49
N ALA A 91 -8.65 6.04 -20.63
CA ALA A 91 -8.14 5.30 -21.80
C ALA A 91 -6.88 5.92 -22.44
N THR A 92 -6.46 7.10 -21.96
CA THR A 92 -5.30 7.87 -22.46
C THR A 92 -4.12 7.91 -21.49
N SER A 93 -4.23 7.30 -20.30
CA SER A 93 -3.09 7.25 -19.36
C SER A 93 -2.15 6.09 -19.72
N PRO A 94 -0.84 6.34 -19.94
CA PRO A 94 0.13 5.30 -20.28
C PRO A 94 0.22 4.22 -19.19
N ASP A 95 0.62 3.02 -19.59
CA ASP A 95 0.88 1.89 -18.69
C ASP A 95 1.93 2.30 -17.64
N GLN A 96 1.54 2.38 -16.37
CA GLN A 96 2.38 2.88 -15.26
C GLN A 96 3.49 1.89 -14.85
N PHE A 97 3.42 0.63 -15.32
CA PHE A 97 4.37 -0.43 -14.96
C PHE A 97 5.24 -0.85 -16.16
N GLY A 98 6.50 -1.18 -15.88
CA GLY A 98 7.46 -1.70 -16.87
C GLY A 98 8.29 -0.62 -17.55
N ALA A 99 9.05 -0.98 -18.59
CA ALA A 99 10.09 -0.11 -19.18
C ALA A 99 9.59 1.22 -19.79
N LYS A 100 8.26 1.37 -19.98
CA LYS A 100 7.61 2.61 -20.45
C LYS A 100 6.75 3.28 -19.37
N GLY A 101 6.66 2.69 -18.18
CA GLY A 101 5.94 3.22 -17.03
C GLY A 101 6.83 4.06 -16.12
N ASP A 102 6.40 4.28 -14.88
CA ASP A 102 7.15 5.06 -13.89
C ASP A 102 8.15 4.19 -13.10
N PHE A 103 7.92 2.86 -13.06
CA PHE A 103 8.76 1.90 -12.33
C PHE A 103 8.97 0.57 -13.07
N VAL A 104 10.16 -0.04 -12.87
CA VAL A 104 10.48 -1.42 -13.29
C VAL A 104 10.78 -2.28 -12.06
N THR A 105 9.82 -3.10 -11.65
CA THR A 105 9.92 -4.00 -10.49
C THR A 105 10.79 -5.22 -10.77
N SER A 106 11.25 -5.90 -9.71
CA SER A 106 12.11 -7.09 -9.83
C SER A 106 11.57 -8.19 -10.77
N PRO A 107 10.26 -8.57 -10.72
CA PRO A 107 9.66 -9.51 -11.68
C PRO A 107 9.73 -9.03 -13.13
N GLU A 108 9.63 -7.73 -13.39
CA GLU A 108 9.69 -7.16 -14.74
C GLU A 108 11.14 -7.05 -15.27
N ILE A 109 12.15 -7.04 -14.38
CA ILE A 109 13.57 -7.04 -14.76
C ILE A 109 14.00 -8.41 -15.28
N SER A 110 13.64 -9.49 -14.58
CA SER A 110 14.07 -10.84 -14.94
C SER A 110 13.14 -11.91 -14.37
N GLN A 111 12.70 -12.82 -15.23
CA GLN A 111 11.93 -14.01 -14.85
C GLN A 111 12.64 -14.87 -13.79
N ILE A 112 13.97 -14.77 -13.68
CA ILE A 112 14.74 -15.53 -12.69
C ILE A 112 14.29 -15.16 -11.28
N PHE A 113 13.90 -13.90 -11.03
CA PHE A 113 13.41 -13.47 -9.73
C PHE A 113 12.21 -14.31 -9.29
N GLY A 114 11.13 -14.32 -10.09
CA GLY A 114 9.92 -15.09 -9.77
C GLY A 114 10.14 -16.60 -9.73
N GLU A 115 11.05 -17.13 -10.56
CA GLU A 115 11.44 -18.53 -10.49
C GLU A 115 12.09 -18.89 -9.15
N LEU A 116 13.00 -18.05 -8.65
CA LEU A 116 13.65 -18.31 -7.36
C LEU A 116 12.68 -18.18 -6.18
N ILE A 117 11.73 -17.25 -6.23
CA ILE A 117 10.66 -17.19 -5.21
C ILE A 117 9.80 -18.45 -5.27
N GLY A 118 9.47 -18.95 -6.47
CA GLY A 118 8.77 -20.22 -6.64
C GLY A 118 9.56 -21.41 -6.07
N ILE A 119 10.87 -21.47 -6.28
CA ILE A 119 11.74 -22.49 -5.68
C ILE A 119 11.80 -22.35 -4.14
N TRP A 120 11.82 -21.13 -3.61
CA TRP A 120 11.77 -20.91 -2.17
C TRP A 120 10.48 -21.46 -1.54
N ILE A 121 9.33 -21.21 -2.18
CA ILE A 121 8.03 -21.78 -1.76
C ILE A 121 8.08 -23.31 -1.78
N VAL A 122 8.65 -23.91 -2.83
CA VAL A 122 8.82 -25.37 -2.93
C VAL A 122 9.69 -25.90 -1.79
N ALA A 123 10.81 -25.23 -1.50
CA ALA A 123 11.72 -25.63 -0.42
C ALA A 123 11.04 -25.57 0.96
N GLU A 124 10.27 -24.52 1.23
CA GLU A 124 9.51 -24.39 2.48
C GLU A 124 8.38 -25.42 2.58
N TRP A 125 7.67 -25.71 1.48
CA TRP A 125 6.67 -26.79 1.43
C TRP A 125 7.29 -28.16 1.73
N ILE A 126 8.47 -28.45 1.17
CA ILE A 126 9.23 -29.68 1.46
C ILE A 126 9.59 -29.75 2.93
N ALA A 127 10.17 -28.68 3.48
CA ALA A 127 10.61 -28.61 4.87
C ALA A 127 9.46 -28.67 5.90
N GLN A 128 8.22 -28.47 5.44
CA GLN A 128 7.00 -28.59 6.23
C GLN A 128 6.24 -29.91 5.97
N GLY A 129 6.93 -30.91 5.41
CA GLY A 129 6.41 -32.28 5.32
C GLY A 129 5.57 -32.56 4.07
N ARG A 130 5.70 -31.72 3.02
CA ARG A 130 5.08 -31.96 1.71
C ARG A 130 3.57 -32.21 1.79
N ARG A 131 2.84 -31.32 2.48
CA ARG A 131 1.37 -31.44 2.61
C ARG A 131 0.70 -31.65 1.25
N SER A 132 -0.12 -32.68 1.14
CA SER A 132 -0.73 -33.15 -0.10
C SER A 132 -2.01 -32.39 -0.51
N SER A 133 -2.55 -31.57 0.39
CA SER A 133 -3.71 -30.71 0.15
C SER A 133 -3.71 -29.49 1.09
N GLY A 134 -4.67 -28.59 0.91
CA GLY A 134 -4.84 -27.41 1.76
C GLY A 134 -3.80 -26.32 1.56
N VAL A 135 -3.06 -26.30 0.44
CA VAL A 135 -2.06 -25.26 0.16
C VAL A 135 -2.74 -24.07 -0.51
N TYR A 136 -2.52 -22.87 0.03
CA TYR A 136 -2.89 -21.62 -0.63
C TYR A 136 -1.64 -20.85 -1.05
N LEU A 137 -1.65 -20.31 -2.26
CA LEU A 137 -0.67 -19.31 -2.67
C LEU A 137 -1.33 -17.94 -2.58
N MET A 138 -0.65 -16.98 -1.98
CA MET A 138 -1.18 -15.65 -1.75
C MET A 138 -0.15 -14.60 -2.20
N GLU A 139 -0.61 -13.58 -2.90
CA GLU A 139 0.21 -12.40 -3.22
C GLU A 139 -0.57 -11.14 -2.88
N VAL A 140 0.04 -10.25 -2.10
CA VAL A 140 -0.53 -8.92 -1.81
C VAL A 140 0.11 -7.89 -2.73
N GLY A 141 -0.72 -7.07 -3.38
CA GLY A 141 -0.26 -6.10 -4.38
C GLY A 141 0.46 -6.73 -5.58
N PRO A 142 -0.17 -7.67 -6.32
CA PRO A 142 0.52 -8.44 -7.37
C PRO A 142 0.91 -7.64 -8.63
N GLY A 143 0.55 -6.35 -8.72
CA GLY A 143 0.83 -5.50 -9.87
C GLY A 143 0.23 -6.09 -11.16
N ARG A 144 1.08 -6.51 -12.11
CA ARG A 144 0.62 -7.13 -13.37
C ARG A 144 0.38 -8.65 -13.24
N GLY A 145 0.70 -9.26 -12.10
CA GLY A 145 0.64 -10.70 -11.87
C GLY A 145 1.86 -11.47 -12.41
N THR A 146 2.90 -10.76 -12.84
CA THR A 146 4.12 -11.36 -13.42
C THR A 146 4.83 -12.28 -12.43
N LEU A 147 4.93 -11.86 -11.16
CA LEU A 147 5.54 -12.67 -10.10
C LEU A 147 4.77 -13.98 -9.88
N MET A 148 3.46 -13.92 -9.63
CA MET A 148 2.63 -15.13 -9.52
C MET A 148 2.72 -16.02 -10.77
N SER A 149 2.76 -15.43 -11.97
CA SER A 149 2.89 -16.19 -13.22
C SER A 149 4.17 -17.03 -13.24
N ASP A 150 5.30 -16.45 -12.84
CA ASP A 150 6.59 -17.15 -12.76
C ASP A 150 6.63 -18.18 -11.63
N ILE A 151 6.02 -17.87 -10.48
CA ILE A 151 5.87 -18.81 -9.35
C ILE A 151 5.08 -20.04 -9.80
N LEU A 152 3.90 -19.85 -10.40
CA LEU A 152 3.05 -20.96 -10.87
C LEU A 152 3.73 -21.79 -11.96
N ARG A 153 4.42 -21.13 -12.90
CA ARG A 153 5.20 -21.80 -13.95
C ARG A 153 6.32 -22.66 -13.36
N THR A 154 6.93 -22.22 -12.27
CA THR A 154 7.97 -22.96 -11.53
C THR A 154 7.38 -24.13 -10.76
N ILE A 155 6.32 -23.90 -9.99
CA ILE A 155 5.62 -24.92 -9.19
C ILE A 155 5.03 -26.04 -10.08
N ARG A 156 4.62 -25.74 -11.31
CA ARG A 156 4.16 -26.76 -12.28
C ARG A 156 5.20 -27.87 -12.55
N ARG A 157 6.48 -27.63 -12.28
CA ARG A 157 7.54 -28.66 -12.35
C ARG A 157 7.58 -29.61 -11.15
N PHE A 158 6.78 -29.34 -10.12
CA PHE A 158 6.62 -30.13 -8.90
C PHE A 158 5.16 -30.59 -8.79
N PRO A 159 4.78 -31.72 -9.43
CA PRO A 159 3.38 -32.13 -9.56
C PRO A 159 2.66 -32.33 -8.22
N ASP A 160 3.37 -32.77 -7.19
CA ASP A 160 2.80 -33.00 -5.86
C ASP A 160 2.35 -31.69 -5.20
N LEU A 161 3.20 -30.65 -5.24
CA LEU A 161 2.81 -29.32 -4.78
C LEU A 161 1.72 -28.73 -5.68
N SER A 162 1.84 -28.88 -7.00
CA SER A 162 0.84 -28.37 -7.94
C SER A 162 -0.56 -28.94 -7.69
N LYS A 163 -0.67 -30.19 -7.25
CA LYS A 163 -1.95 -30.83 -6.89
C LYS A 163 -2.44 -30.46 -5.48
N ALA A 164 -1.51 -30.09 -4.59
CA ALA A 164 -1.84 -29.68 -3.23
C ALA A 164 -2.44 -28.27 -3.15
N ILE A 165 -2.23 -27.45 -4.17
CA ILE A 165 -2.78 -26.08 -4.27
C ILE A 165 -4.29 -26.14 -4.48
N GLU A 166 -5.03 -25.61 -3.50
CA GLU A 166 -6.48 -25.49 -3.55
C GLU A 166 -6.95 -24.09 -3.99
N GLY A 167 -6.06 -23.09 -3.98
CA GLY A 167 -6.39 -21.74 -4.40
C GLY A 167 -5.18 -20.82 -4.47
N VAL A 168 -5.24 -19.91 -5.45
CA VAL A 168 -4.33 -18.77 -5.59
C VAL A 168 -5.12 -17.51 -5.26
N TYR A 169 -4.70 -16.75 -4.26
CA TYR A 169 -5.35 -15.52 -3.81
C TYR A 169 -4.48 -14.31 -4.14
N LEU A 170 -5.07 -13.35 -4.83
CA LEU A 170 -4.45 -12.10 -5.22
C LEU A 170 -5.19 -10.95 -4.52
N VAL A 171 -4.51 -10.24 -3.62
CA VAL A 171 -5.09 -9.08 -2.93
C VAL A 171 -4.85 -7.84 -3.78
N GLU A 172 -5.88 -7.43 -4.51
CA GLU A 172 -5.84 -6.39 -5.54
C GLU A 172 -7.16 -5.60 -5.55
N ALA A 173 -7.08 -4.30 -5.31
CA ALA A 173 -8.23 -3.40 -5.33
C ALA A 173 -8.55 -2.88 -6.75
N SER A 174 -7.55 -2.71 -7.61
CA SER A 174 -7.71 -2.11 -8.94
C SER A 174 -8.40 -3.05 -9.93
N PRO A 175 -9.59 -2.68 -10.48
CA PRO A 175 -10.28 -3.50 -11.48
C PRO A 175 -9.44 -3.72 -12.75
N ARG A 176 -8.66 -2.71 -13.17
CA ARG A 176 -7.83 -2.81 -14.37
C ARG A 176 -6.65 -3.77 -14.18
N LEU A 177 -5.96 -3.70 -13.03
CA LEU A 177 -4.86 -4.63 -12.75
C LEU A 177 -5.39 -6.05 -12.62
N ARG A 178 -6.55 -6.23 -12.00
CA ARG A 178 -7.26 -7.51 -11.95
C ARG A 178 -7.52 -8.09 -13.35
N GLU A 179 -8.01 -7.28 -14.29
CA GLU A 179 -8.19 -7.71 -15.69
C GLU A 179 -6.87 -8.11 -16.36
N ALA A 180 -5.80 -7.33 -16.16
CA ALA A 180 -4.47 -7.65 -16.69
C ALA A 180 -3.92 -8.97 -16.10
N GLN A 181 -4.06 -9.16 -14.79
CA GLN A 181 -3.69 -10.38 -14.08
C GLN A 181 -4.50 -11.58 -14.57
N LYS A 182 -5.81 -11.42 -14.79
CA LYS A 182 -6.68 -12.45 -15.36
C LYS A 182 -6.21 -12.86 -16.75
N ALA A 183 -5.96 -11.90 -17.63
CA ALA A 183 -5.45 -12.19 -18.97
C ALA A 183 -4.12 -12.97 -18.91
N LEU A 184 -3.23 -12.58 -17.98
CA LEU A 184 -1.94 -13.24 -17.80
C LEU A 184 -2.06 -14.66 -17.21
N LEU A 185 -2.88 -14.88 -16.18
CA LEU A 185 -2.91 -16.12 -15.39
C LEU A 185 -4.00 -17.12 -15.82
N CYS A 186 -5.09 -16.62 -16.41
CA CYS A 186 -6.27 -17.41 -16.80
C CYS A 186 -6.47 -17.44 -18.32
N GLY A 187 -5.93 -16.44 -19.04
CA GLY A 187 -6.15 -16.28 -20.48
C GLY A 187 -7.50 -15.64 -20.81
N ASP A 188 -7.75 -15.37 -22.09
CA ASP A 188 -8.94 -14.62 -22.51
C ASP A 188 -10.20 -15.49 -22.55
N GLU A 189 -10.05 -16.79 -22.76
CA GLU A 189 -11.16 -17.74 -22.94
C GLU A 189 -11.96 -18.01 -21.67
N LYS A 190 -11.33 -17.94 -20.49
CA LYS A 190 -12.00 -18.22 -19.21
C LYS A 190 -12.72 -16.98 -18.72
N GLU A 191 -13.97 -17.10 -18.31
CA GLU A 191 -14.71 -15.99 -17.71
C GLU A 191 -14.22 -15.70 -16.29
N MET A 192 -14.34 -14.44 -15.88
CA MET A 192 -14.11 -14.00 -14.50
C MET A 192 -15.46 -13.77 -13.85
N THR A 193 -15.75 -14.48 -12.77
CA THR A 193 -17.05 -14.46 -12.09
C THR A 193 -16.95 -13.77 -10.75
N GLU A 194 -17.93 -12.94 -10.43
CA GLU A 194 -18.06 -12.30 -9.12
C GLU A 194 -18.51 -13.33 -8.06
N THR A 195 -18.01 -13.16 -6.84
CA THR A 195 -18.22 -14.02 -5.67
C THR A 195 -18.43 -13.14 -4.44
N ASP A 196 -18.88 -13.73 -3.32
CA ASP A 196 -19.12 -12.99 -2.07
C ASP A 196 -17.88 -12.28 -1.50
N ILE A 197 -16.67 -12.73 -1.87
CA ILE A 197 -15.39 -12.21 -1.36
C ILE A 197 -14.58 -11.45 -2.41
N GLY A 198 -15.10 -11.29 -3.62
CA GLY A 198 -14.40 -10.67 -4.75
C GLY A 198 -14.65 -11.41 -6.05
N TRP A 199 -13.61 -11.81 -6.77
CA TRP A 199 -13.71 -12.38 -8.11
C TRP A 199 -12.93 -13.67 -8.23
N GLU A 200 -13.33 -14.56 -9.15
CA GLU A 200 -12.55 -15.76 -9.45
C GLU A 200 -12.53 -16.12 -10.93
N SER A 201 -11.49 -16.85 -11.33
CA SER A 201 -11.40 -17.46 -12.66
C SER A 201 -10.52 -18.72 -12.59
N GLU A 202 -10.59 -19.56 -13.61
CA GLU A 202 -9.77 -20.77 -13.72
C GLU A 202 -8.42 -20.45 -14.36
N SER A 203 -7.33 -20.89 -13.75
CA SER A 203 -5.98 -20.68 -14.29
C SER A 203 -5.75 -21.52 -15.54
N LYS A 204 -4.97 -20.99 -16.48
CA LYS A 204 -4.46 -21.77 -17.63
C LYS A 204 -3.27 -22.67 -17.28
N MET A 205 -2.74 -22.56 -16.06
CA MET A 205 -1.52 -23.27 -15.65
C MET A 205 -1.79 -24.71 -15.20
N ALA A 206 -2.97 -24.98 -14.64
CA ALA A 206 -3.40 -26.29 -14.20
C ALA A 206 -4.94 -26.38 -14.19
N ASP A 207 -5.47 -27.48 -14.70
CA ASP A 207 -6.92 -27.72 -14.75
C ASP A 207 -7.53 -27.71 -13.34
N GLY A 208 -8.66 -27.01 -13.18
CA GLY A 208 -9.35 -26.88 -11.89
C GLY A 208 -8.69 -25.94 -10.88
N MET A 209 -7.52 -25.38 -11.15
CA MET A 209 -6.87 -24.41 -10.25
C MET A 209 -7.57 -23.05 -10.34
N LYS A 210 -8.10 -22.57 -9.21
CA LYS A 210 -8.80 -21.27 -9.13
C LYS A 210 -7.86 -20.15 -8.72
N VAL A 211 -7.88 -19.07 -9.48
CA VAL A 211 -7.31 -17.76 -9.11
C VAL A 211 -8.46 -16.91 -8.58
N LYS A 212 -8.28 -16.34 -7.40
CA LYS A 212 -9.27 -15.53 -6.69
C LYS A 212 -8.67 -14.17 -6.39
N TRP A 213 -9.43 -13.12 -6.67
CA TRP A 213 -9.06 -11.74 -6.38
C TRP A 213 -9.94 -11.20 -5.27
N THR A 214 -9.32 -10.58 -4.28
CA THR A 214 -9.99 -9.93 -3.14
C THR A 214 -9.47 -8.51 -3.01
N GLU A 215 -10.33 -7.55 -2.70
CA GLU A 215 -9.89 -6.14 -2.58
C GLU A 215 -9.05 -5.90 -1.31
N ASP A 216 -9.23 -6.72 -0.28
CA ASP A 216 -8.56 -6.61 1.00
C ASP A 216 -8.28 -8.02 1.55
N ILE A 217 -7.14 -8.18 2.22
CA ILE A 217 -6.72 -9.47 2.77
C ILE A 217 -7.71 -10.04 3.80
N ARG A 218 -8.49 -9.19 4.47
CA ARG A 218 -9.52 -9.62 5.44
C ARG A 218 -10.59 -10.49 4.81
N PHE A 219 -10.82 -10.37 3.50
CA PHE A 219 -11.77 -11.22 2.77
C PHE A 219 -11.18 -12.60 2.41
N VAL A 220 -9.86 -12.76 2.45
CA VAL A 220 -9.24 -14.07 2.25
C VAL A 220 -9.53 -14.95 3.47
N PRO A 221 -10.17 -16.13 3.30
CA PRO A 221 -10.56 -16.98 4.42
C PRO A 221 -9.41 -17.30 5.38
N ARG A 222 -9.65 -17.17 6.69
CA ARG A 222 -8.73 -17.60 7.75
C ARG A 222 -9.11 -19.00 8.22
N ASP A 223 -8.73 -20.01 7.43
CA ASP A 223 -8.97 -21.41 7.76
C ASP A 223 -7.72 -22.04 8.39
N GLY A 224 -7.84 -22.43 9.68
CA GLY A 224 -6.75 -23.03 10.45
C GLY A 224 -6.26 -24.39 9.93
N SER A 225 -7.02 -25.04 9.04
CA SER A 225 -6.59 -26.29 8.37
C SER A 225 -5.67 -26.05 7.17
N LYS A 226 -5.63 -24.81 6.66
CA LYS A 226 -4.92 -24.46 5.42
C LYS A 226 -3.48 -24.01 5.69
N THR A 227 -2.66 -24.12 4.65
CA THR A 227 -1.22 -23.85 4.66
C THR A 227 -0.93 -22.74 3.64
N PRO A 228 -0.96 -21.47 4.06
CA PRO A 228 -0.77 -20.35 3.14
C PRO A 228 0.72 -20.05 2.91
N PHE A 229 1.11 -19.90 1.65
CA PHE A 229 2.38 -19.31 1.23
C PHE A 229 2.10 -17.91 0.69
N ILE A 230 2.57 -16.91 1.41
CA ILE A 230 2.26 -15.50 1.18
C ILE A 230 3.51 -14.80 0.64
N VAL A 231 3.35 -14.00 -0.41
CA VAL A 231 4.40 -13.15 -0.96
C VAL A 231 3.92 -11.71 -0.96
N ALA A 232 4.78 -10.81 -0.48
CA ALA A 232 4.58 -9.37 -0.53
C ALA A 232 5.86 -8.76 -1.12
N HIS A 233 5.79 -8.32 -2.37
CA HIS A 233 6.92 -7.75 -3.09
C HIS A 233 6.56 -6.32 -3.50
N GLU A 234 7.29 -5.32 -2.99
CA GLU A 234 7.03 -3.90 -3.25
C GLU A 234 5.57 -3.53 -2.94
N PHE A 235 5.17 -3.82 -1.71
CA PHE A 235 3.79 -3.64 -1.24
C PHE A 235 3.72 -2.74 -0.02
N PHE A 236 4.62 -2.95 0.95
CA PHE A 236 4.59 -2.25 2.24
C PHE A 236 5.05 -0.79 2.12
N ASP A 237 5.91 -0.58 1.14
CA ASP A 237 6.51 0.64 0.65
C ASP A 237 5.49 1.73 0.25
N ALA A 238 4.37 1.30 -0.31
CA ALA A 238 3.23 2.12 -0.72
C ALA A 238 2.18 2.27 0.38
N LEU A 239 2.33 1.61 1.53
CA LEU A 239 1.35 1.71 2.61
C LEU A 239 1.49 3.05 3.36
N PRO A 240 0.38 3.69 3.75
CA PRO A 240 0.39 4.95 4.48
C PRO A 240 1.28 4.94 5.73
N ILE A 241 2.08 6.00 5.88
CA ILE A 241 2.94 6.23 7.05
C ILE A 241 2.56 7.49 7.82
N HIS A 242 2.69 7.43 9.13
CA HIS A 242 2.70 8.58 10.02
C HIS A 242 4.15 8.94 10.35
N VAL A 243 4.46 10.23 10.40
CA VAL A 243 5.79 10.72 10.78
C VAL A 243 5.69 11.51 12.07
N PHE A 244 6.54 11.17 13.02
CA PHE A 244 6.60 11.85 14.31
C PHE A 244 7.99 12.39 14.56
N GLN A 245 8.06 13.56 15.20
CA GLN A 245 9.29 14.16 15.68
C GLN A 245 9.21 14.39 17.19
N SER A 246 10.29 14.06 17.90
CA SER A 246 10.42 14.34 19.33
C SER A 246 10.79 15.80 19.53
N VAL A 247 10.00 16.49 20.36
CA VAL A 247 10.17 17.92 20.65
C VAL A 247 10.36 18.11 22.14
N PRO A 248 11.42 18.83 22.57
CA PRO A 248 11.60 19.16 23.97
C PRO A 248 10.47 20.06 24.48
N PRO A 249 10.12 19.98 25.77
CA PRO A 249 9.14 20.87 26.34
C PRO A 249 9.58 22.33 26.17
N ALA A 250 8.62 23.21 25.83
CA ALA A 250 8.89 24.62 25.68
C ALA A 250 9.58 25.16 26.93
N ALA A 251 10.69 25.89 26.76
CA ALA A 251 11.40 26.48 27.87
C ALA A 251 10.45 27.41 28.65
N PRO A 252 10.49 27.42 30.00
CA PRO A 252 9.67 28.33 30.78
C PRO A 252 9.99 29.78 30.38
N GLY A 253 9.07 30.41 29.65
CA GLY A 253 9.20 31.78 29.12
C GLY A 253 9.24 31.91 27.58
N SER A 254 9.25 30.82 26.80
CA SER A 254 9.33 30.89 25.32
C SER A 254 7.98 30.98 24.59
N THR A 255 6.89 31.31 25.28
CA THR A 255 5.66 31.68 24.58
C THR A 255 5.83 33.08 24.01
N ASN A 256 5.98 33.18 22.69
CA ASN A 256 5.51 34.34 21.93
C ASN A 256 3.95 34.40 21.99
N GLU A 257 3.40 34.40 23.19
CA GLU A 257 2.01 34.75 23.49
C GLU A 257 2.04 36.02 24.36
N GLU A 258 2.60 37.11 23.80
CA GLU A 258 2.12 38.43 24.18
C GLU A 258 0.69 38.58 23.63
N GLY A 259 -0.29 38.18 24.43
CA GLY A 259 -1.73 38.35 24.16
C GLY A 259 -2.48 37.02 24.15
N GLN A 260 -3.50 36.78 24.98
CA GLN A 260 -4.44 37.68 25.63
C GLN A 260 -4.82 37.10 27.00
N LYS A 261 -4.54 37.83 28.09
CA LYS A 261 -5.09 37.51 29.43
C LYS A 261 -6.62 37.73 29.51
N VAL A 262 -7.24 38.22 28.44
CA VAL A 262 -8.61 38.71 28.39
C VAL A 262 -9.26 38.32 27.06
N ILE A 263 -10.30 37.50 27.12
CA ILE A 263 -11.20 37.20 26.01
C ILE A 263 -12.20 38.35 25.92
N GLN A 264 -12.21 39.07 24.80
CA GLN A 264 -13.28 40.05 24.57
C GLN A 264 -14.55 39.33 24.11
N THR A 265 -15.62 39.42 24.90
CA THR A 265 -16.96 38.98 24.50
C THR A 265 -17.88 40.19 24.32
N PRO A 266 -19.03 40.04 23.64
CA PRO A 266 -20.04 41.09 23.52
C PRO A 266 -20.58 41.62 24.87
N THR A 267 -20.33 40.90 25.95
CA THR A 267 -20.72 41.24 27.33
C THR A 267 -19.58 41.82 28.18
N GLY A 268 -18.37 41.96 27.62
CA GLY A 268 -17.21 42.57 28.28
C GLY A 268 -15.96 41.68 28.30
N PRO A 269 -14.83 42.19 28.80
CA PRO A 269 -13.60 41.41 28.94
C PRO A 269 -13.76 40.31 30.00
N ILE A 270 -13.57 39.04 29.62
CA ILE A 270 -13.55 37.89 30.54
C ILE A 270 -12.11 37.39 30.68
N PRO A 271 -11.60 37.10 31.89
CA PRO A 271 -10.30 36.45 32.05
C PRO A 271 -10.27 35.12 31.31
N ALA A 272 -9.21 34.86 30.53
CA ALA A 272 -9.02 33.54 29.94
C ALA A 272 -8.91 32.50 31.09
N PRO A 273 -9.60 31.35 31.02
CA PRO A 273 -9.48 30.33 32.05
C PRO A 273 -8.02 29.89 32.16
N GLU A 274 -7.43 30.00 33.36
CA GLU A 274 -6.13 29.43 33.69
C GLU A 274 -6.21 27.90 33.55
N ARG A 275 -6.02 27.40 32.32
CA ARG A 275 -5.55 26.02 32.18
C ARG A 275 -4.11 26.05 32.70
N GLN A 276 -3.91 25.57 33.93
CA GLN A 276 -2.61 25.05 34.35
C GLN A 276 -2.22 23.94 33.37
N ARG A 277 -1.67 24.32 32.21
CA ARG A 277 -0.88 23.41 31.39
C ARG A 277 0.38 23.18 32.21
N GLN A 278 0.39 22.12 33.02
CA GLN A 278 1.65 21.62 33.57
C GLN A 278 2.60 21.48 32.37
N SER A 279 3.65 22.28 32.36
CA SER A 279 4.69 22.18 31.33
C SER A 279 5.18 20.74 31.38
N ALA A 280 5.10 20.04 30.25
CA ALA A 280 5.60 18.68 30.16
C ALA A 280 7.05 18.67 30.65
N LYS A 281 7.41 17.74 31.54
CA LYS A 281 8.78 17.63 32.03
C LYS A 281 9.67 16.87 31.05
N GLU A 282 9.06 16.20 30.10
CA GLU A 282 9.68 15.30 29.13
C GLU A 282 9.31 15.71 27.71
N ASN A 283 10.12 15.27 26.77
CA ASN A 283 9.86 15.44 25.35
C ASN A 283 8.52 14.84 24.94
N GLN A 284 7.91 15.46 23.95
CA GLN A 284 6.64 15.01 23.40
C GLN A 284 6.78 14.74 21.92
N TRP A 285 6.14 13.67 21.48
CA TRP A 285 5.96 13.42 20.06
C TRP A 285 5.01 14.46 19.46
N ARG A 286 5.37 14.96 18.29
CA ARG A 286 4.54 15.79 17.41
C ARG A 286 4.47 15.13 16.05
N GLU A 287 3.29 15.19 15.44
CA GLU A 287 3.05 14.57 14.13
C GLU A 287 3.37 15.58 13.03
N LEU A 288 4.03 15.14 11.95
CA LEU A 288 4.12 15.96 10.74
C LEU A 288 2.84 15.79 9.91
N LEU A 289 2.23 16.93 9.59
CA LEU A 289 0.97 17.07 8.88
C LEU A 289 1.21 17.73 7.53
N VAL A 290 0.39 17.38 6.55
CA VAL A 290 0.40 17.94 5.20
C VAL A 290 -0.60 19.09 5.13
N GLY A 291 -0.10 20.25 4.70
CA GLY A 291 -0.87 21.47 4.46
C GLY A 291 -0.71 21.96 3.01
N PRO A 292 -1.64 22.77 2.49
CA PRO A 292 -1.43 23.44 1.22
C PRO A 292 -0.30 24.47 1.35
N LYS A 293 0.51 24.63 0.30
CA LYS A 293 1.36 25.82 0.23
C LYS A 293 0.49 27.08 0.17
N PRO A 294 0.87 28.17 0.86
CA PRO A 294 0.16 29.43 0.77
C PRO A 294 0.11 29.94 -0.68
N PRO A 295 -1.01 30.53 -1.16
CA PRO A 295 -1.17 30.95 -2.56
C PRO A 295 -0.04 31.84 -3.10
N HIS A 296 0.52 32.72 -2.26
CA HIS A 296 1.63 33.60 -2.63
C HIS A 296 2.98 32.89 -2.82
N ARG A 297 3.10 31.63 -2.39
CA ARG A 297 4.26 30.75 -2.61
C ARG A 297 4.00 29.65 -3.65
N MET A 298 2.82 29.62 -4.28
CA MET A 298 2.50 28.62 -5.29
C MET A 298 2.99 29.07 -6.68
N GLN A 299 3.79 28.23 -7.31
CA GLN A 299 4.25 28.41 -8.69
C GLN A 299 3.86 27.18 -9.53
N GLU A 300 3.60 27.37 -10.83
CA GLU A 300 3.26 26.25 -11.72
C GLU A 300 4.47 25.32 -11.88
N GLY A 301 4.26 24.01 -11.73
CA GLY A 301 5.35 23.02 -11.77
C GLY A 301 6.14 22.86 -10.47
N GLU A 302 5.74 23.54 -9.39
CA GLU A 302 6.29 23.32 -8.04
C GLU A 302 5.34 22.52 -7.14
N PRO A 303 5.83 21.96 -6.02
CA PRO A 303 4.98 21.27 -5.06
C PRO A 303 3.82 22.12 -4.53
N GLU A 304 2.61 21.58 -4.60
CA GLU A 304 1.35 22.22 -4.19
C GLU A 304 1.09 22.10 -2.67
N PHE A 305 1.72 21.11 -2.04
CA PHE A 305 1.62 20.84 -0.60
C PHE A 305 2.98 20.90 0.09
N GLU A 306 2.97 21.08 1.41
CA GLU A 306 4.17 21.04 2.26
C GLU A 306 3.87 20.34 3.59
N MET A 307 4.91 19.73 4.18
CA MET A 307 4.83 19.16 5.52
C MET A 307 5.16 20.20 6.59
N SER A 308 4.40 20.20 7.67
CA SER A 308 4.64 21.03 8.85
C SER A 308 4.33 20.25 10.13
N MET A 309 5.04 20.56 11.20
CA MET A 309 4.83 19.90 12.49
C MET A 309 3.55 20.37 13.16
N SER A 310 2.82 19.45 13.79
CA SER A 310 1.62 19.76 14.57
C SER A 310 1.96 20.66 15.76
N ARG A 311 1.10 21.64 16.05
CA ARG A 311 1.28 22.54 17.21
C ARG A 311 1.04 21.83 18.55
N ALA A 312 0.15 20.85 18.55
CA ALA A 312 -0.22 20.06 19.72
C ALA A 312 -0.03 18.57 19.43
N ALA A 313 0.00 17.75 20.48
CA ALA A 313 -0.06 16.30 20.35
C ALA A 313 -1.38 15.90 19.68
N THR A 314 -1.28 15.11 18.61
CA THR A 314 -2.40 14.43 17.98
C THR A 314 -2.66 13.09 18.67
N PRO A 315 -3.87 12.50 18.54
CA PRO A 315 -4.14 11.16 19.05
C PRO A 315 -3.12 10.12 18.57
N HIS A 316 -2.71 10.16 17.29
CA HIS A 316 -1.69 9.27 16.75
C HIS A 316 -0.33 9.49 17.42
N SER A 317 0.10 10.75 17.63
CA SER A 317 1.38 11.04 18.29
C SER A 317 1.42 10.61 19.76
N MET A 318 0.27 10.45 20.42
CA MET A 318 0.20 9.98 21.81
C MET A 318 0.21 8.45 21.92
N TYR A 319 -0.09 7.73 20.83
CA TYR A 319 -0.28 6.28 20.87
C TYR A 319 0.75 5.52 20.03
N LEU A 320 0.92 5.86 18.75
CA LEU A 320 1.75 5.07 17.82
C LEU A 320 3.23 5.01 18.23
N PRO A 321 3.89 6.11 18.64
CA PRO A 321 5.26 6.04 19.15
C PRO A 321 5.43 5.25 20.46
N GLU A 322 4.32 4.95 21.14
CA GLU A 322 4.33 4.23 22.42
C GLU A 322 4.08 2.72 22.21
N THR A 323 3.83 2.24 20.99
CA THR A 323 3.52 0.82 20.73
C THR A 323 4.76 -0.09 20.71
N SER A 324 5.96 0.46 20.54
CA SER A 324 7.22 -0.30 20.53
C SER A 324 8.26 0.35 21.44
N PRO A 325 8.99 -0.43 22.25
CA PRO A 325 10.14 0.06 23.01
C PRO A 325 11.20 0.73 22.13
N ARG A 326 11.33 0.33 20.86
CA ARG A 326 12.27 0.94 19.91
C ARG A 326 11.93 2.41 19.65
N TYR A 327 10.64 2.71 19.45
CA TYR A 327 10.16 4.07 19.24
C TYR A 327 10.29 4.89 20.54
N GLN A 328 9.86 4.32 21.67
CA GLN A 328 9.94 4.97 22.99
C GLN A 328 11.38 5.35 23.35
N ALA A 329 12.37 4.51 23.02
CA ALA A 329 13.78 4.77 23.30
C ALA A 329 14.32 6.05 22.61
N LEU A 330 13.68 6.49 21.51
CA LEU A 330 14.06 7.72 20.81
C LEU A 330 13.34 8.97 21.33
N LYS A 331 12.37 8.83 22.24
CA LYS A 331 11.57 9.94 22.75
C LYS A 331 12.42 10.99 23.44
N ALA A 332 13.45 10.59 24.19
CA ALA A 332 14.34 11.52 24.89
C ALA A 332 15.34 12.24 23.97
N THR A 333 15.43 11.87 22.69
CA THR A 333 16.37 12.47 21.73
C THR A 333 15.71 13.63 21.00
N ASP A 334 16.20 14.85 21.25
CA ASP A 334 15.68 16.06 20.61
C ASP A 334 15.75 15.98 19.08
N GLY A 335 14.62 16.24 18.43
CA GLY A 335 14.51 16.23 16.98
C GLY A 335 14.54 14.85 16.34
N ALA A 336 14.56 13.76 17.13
CA ALA A 336 14.47 12.41 16.59
C ALA A 336 13.17 12.24 15.79
N THR A 337 13.29 11.74 14.57
CA THR A 337 12.18 11.49 13.66
C THR A 337 11.98 9.99 13.52
N ILE A 338 10.71 9.55 13.54
CA ILE A 338 10.33 8.16 13.31
C ILE A 338 9.16 8.10 12.33
N GLU A 339 9.16 7.08 11.49
CA GLU A 339 8.09 6.78 10.54
C GLU A 339 7.43 5.45 10.93
N ILE A 340 6.10 5.46 11.05
CA ILE A 340 5.33 4.31 11.51
C ILE A 340 4.17 4.06 10.54
N SER A 341 4.06 2.83 10.04
CA SER A 341 2.89 2.37 9.26
C SER A 341 2.07 1.36 10.07
N PRO A 342 0.95 1.79 10.68
CA PRO A 342 0.04 0.87 11.37
C PRO A 342 -0.55 -0.20 10.44
N GLU A 343 -0.75 0.14 9.16
CA GLU A 343 -1.26 -0.78 8.14
C GLU A 343 -0.23 -1.88 7.85
N SER A 344 1.03 -1.51 7.69
CA SER A 344 2.11 -2.50 7.53
C SER A 344 2.19 -3.46 8.71
N GLN A 345 2.07 -2.93 9.94
CA GLN A 345 2.03 -3.76 11.14
C GLN A 345 0.81 -4.69 11.15
N ALA A 346 -0.36 -4.22 10.70
CA ALA A 346 -1.57 -5.04 10.61
C ALA A 346 -1.46 -6.18 9.59
N TYR A 347 -0.81 -5.97 8.44
CA TYR A 347 -0.52 -7.03 7.48
C TYR A 347 0.46 -8.06 8.04
N ALA A 348 1.53 -7.63 8.69
CA ALA A 348 2.48 -8.55 9.35
C ALA A 348 1.79 -9.39 10.45
N ARG A 349 0.87 -8.78 11.22
CA ARG A 349 0.00 -9.48 12.17
C ARG A 349 -0.87 -10.51 11.49
N ASP A 350 -1.56 -10.14 10.40
CA ASP A 350 -2.45 -11.04 9.67
C ASP A 350 -1.68 -12.25 9.10
N PHE A 351 -0.50 -12.02 8.53
CA PHE A 351 0.39 -13.09 8.06
C PHE A 351 0.76 -14.04 9.20
N ALA A 352 1.22 -13.51 10.34
CA ALA A 352 1.59 -14.32 11.49
C ALA A 352 0.43 -15.17 12.02
N ILE A 353 -0.77 -14.60 12.12
CA ILE A 353 -1.98 -15.33 12.57
C ILE A 353 -2.35 -16.45 11.60
N ARG A 354 -2.28 -16.22 10.29
CA ARG A 354 -2.54 -17.26 9.27
C ARG A 354 -1.56 -18.42 9.35
N LEU A 355 -0.31 -18.14 9.69
CA LEU A 355 0.77 -19.12 9.78
C LEU A 355 0.77 -19.90 11.09
N GLY A 356 0.70 -19.21 12.23
CA GLY A 356 0.88 -19.79 13.57
C GLY A 356 -0.36 -19.86 14.45
N GLY A 357 -1.49 -19.28 14.02
CA GLY A 357 -2.68 -19.08 14.85
C GLY A 357 -2.59 -17.82 15.72
N SER A 358 -3.72 -17.37 16.26
CA SER A 358 -3.80 -16.17 17.11
C SER A 358 -3.09 -16.35 18.46
N ASN A 359 -2.39 -15.32 18.93
CA ASN A 359 -1.86 -15.28 20.29
C ASN A 359 -3.01 -15.36 21.33
N PRO A 360 -3.02 -16.36 22.23
CA PRO A 360 -4.04 -16.48 23.26
C PRO A 360 -4.11 -15.27 24.22
N GLN A 361 -2.99 -14.60 24.47
CA GLN A 361 -2.94 -13.46 25.39
C GLN A 361 -3.70 -12.25 24.83
N ASP A 362 -3.56 -11.96 23.54
CA ASP A 362 -4.29 -10.87 22.86
C ASP A 362 -5.78 -11.19 22.73
N ALA A 363 -6.15 -12.46 22.57
CA ALA A 363 -7.54 -12.91 22.57
C ALA A 363 -8.23 -12.69 23.94
N THR A 364 -7.47 -12.71 25.03
CA THR A 364 -7.98 -12.50 26.40
C THR A 364 -7.86 -11.06 26.91
N ALA A 365 -6.93 -10.26 26.39
CA ALA A 365 -6.70 -8.88 26.82
C ALA A 365 -7.82 -7.89 26.39
N ALA A 366 -8.73 -8.31 25.50
CA ALA A 366 -9.88 -7.51 25.07
C ALA A 366 -11.02 -7.40 26.11
N THR A 367 -10.83 -7.87 27.35
CA THR A 367 -11.67 -7.49 28.50
C THR A 367 -10.95 -6.46 29.37
N PRO A 368 -11.07 -5.15 29.09
CA PRO A 368 -10.81 -4.16 30.09
C PRO A 368 -12.01 -4.10 31.04
N ASP A 369 -11.81 -4.55 32.28
CA ASP A 369 -12.61 -4.11 33.43
C ASP A 369 -12.30 -2.62 33.67
N THR A 370 -12.82 -1.74 32.82
CA THR A 370 -12.80 -0.30 33.06
C THR A 370 -14.20 0.13 33.46
N GLN A 371 -14.46 0.14 34.78
CA GLN A 371 -15.42 1.05 35.39
C GLN A 371 -14.94 2.49 35.14
N ASN A 372 -15.23 3.04 33.97
CA ASN A 372 -15.16 4.47 33.74
C ASN A 372 -16.43 4.92 33.03
N SER A 373 -17.21 5.73 33.74
CA SER A 373 -18.44 6.36 33.28
C SER A 373 -18.14 7.34 32.15
N GLY A 374 -18.13 6.86 30.92
CA GLY A 374 -17.99 7.65 29.69
C GLY A 374 -18.51 6.82 28.51
N LYS A 375 -19.25 7.47 27.59
CA LYS A 375 -19.93 6.84 26.45
C LYS A 375 -19.03 5.81 25.76
N THR A 376 -19.46 4.55 25.78
CA THR A 376 -18.92 3.44 25.01
C THR A 376 -18.95 3.78 23.53
N VAL A 377 -17.77 3.98 22.94
CA VAL A 377 -17.58 3.93 21.49
C VAL A 377 -17.67 2.45 21.08
N PRO A 378 -18.33 2.08 19.97
CA PRO A 378 -18.34 0.69 19.53
C PRO A 378 -16.90 0.25 19.25
N SER A 379 -16.38 -0.69 20.04
CA SER A 379 -15.15 -1.41 19.71
C SER A 379 -15.33 -2.09 18.36
N ALA A 380 -14.27 -2.10 17.54
CA ALA A 380 -14.22 -2.87 16.29
C ALA A 380 -14.78 -4.30 16.50
N PRO A 381 -15.44 -4.90 15.48
CA PRO A 381 -16.01 -6.24 15.61
C PRO A 381 -14.97 -7.22 16.16
N LYS A 382 -15.33 -7.97 17.21
CA LYS A 382 -14.46 -8.97 17.84
C LYS A 382 -14.07 -9.99 16.77
N GLU A 383 -12.82 -9.96 16.31
CA GLU A 383 -12.27 -11.05 15.49
C GLU A 383 -12.22 -12.32 16.36
N GLU A 384 -12.87 -13.40 15.91
CA GLU A 384 -12.74 -14.68 16.61
C GLU A 384 -11.28 -15.18 16.51
N PRO A 385 -10.69 -15.67 17.61
CA PRO A 385 -9.33 -16.18 17.60
C PRO A 385 -9.19 -17.32 16.59
N THR A 386 -8.25 -17.19 15.66
CA THR A 386 -7.95 -18.24 14.69
C THR A 386 -7.10 -19.31 15.37
N MET A 387 -7.70 -20.47 15.65
CA MET A 387 -6.95 -21.60 16.18
C MET A 387 -6.34 -22.42 15.04
N LYS A 388 -5.08 -22.82 15.19
CA LYS A 388 -4.35 -23.65 14.25
C LYS A 388 -3.69 -24.80 15.00
N SER A 389 -4.03 -26.04 14.63
CA SER A 389 -3.55 -27.23 15.35
C SER A 389 -2.04 -27.43 15.19
N GLU A 390 -1.52 -27.10 14.01
CA GLU A 390 -0.09 -27.11 13.71
C GLU A 390 0.24 -25.88 12.85
N PRO A 391 1.16 -25.00 13.32
CA PRO A 391 1.68 -23.90 12.52
C PRO A 391 2.20 -24.38 11.16
N SER A 392 1.75 -23.73 10.08
CA SER A 392 2.10 -24.12 8.71
C SER A 392 1.97 -22.97 7.73
N GLY A 393 2.73 -23.03 6.64
CA GLY A 393 2.80 -22.02 5.59
C GLY A 393 4.11 -21.23 5.65
N ALA A 394 4.21 -20.15 4.88
CA ALA A 394 5.32 -19.20 4.98
C ALA A 394 4.89 -17.84 4.47
N ALA A 395 5.52 -16.75 4.92
CA ALA A 395 5.40 -15.44 4.29
C ALA A 395 6.79 -14.93 3.90
N LEU A 396 6.91 -14.35 2.70
CA LEU A 396 8.13 -13.70 2.22
C LEU A 396 7.82 -12.24 1.87
N ILE A 397 8.52 -11.33 2.53
CA ILE A 397 8.39 -9.89 2.37
C ILE A 397 9.67 -9.38 1.72
N ILE A 398 9.55 -8.72 0.58
CA ILE A 398 10.67 -8.19 -0.19
C ILE A 398 10.35 -6.74 -0.52
N ASP A 399 11.09 -5.83 0.11
CA ASP A 399 10.83 -4.41 -0.02
C ASP A 399 12.08 -3.59 0.29
N TYR A 400 12.10 -2.30 -0.04
CA TYR A 400 13.21 -1.45 0.33
C TYR A 400 13.04 -0.91 1.75
N GLY A 401 14.16 -0.72 2.44
CA GLY A 401 14.16 -0.14 3.77
C GLY A 401 15.42 -0.47 4.56
N PRO A 402 15.60 0.13 5.74
CA PRO A 402 16.71 -0.17 6.60
C PRO A 402 16.63 -1.59 7.17
N ALA A 403 17.78 -2.27 7.26
CA ALA A 403 17.83 -3.62 7.82
C ALA A 403 17.62 -3.67 9.35
N THR A 404 17.99 -2.62 10.09
CA THR A 404 18.00 -2.64 11.58
C THR A 404 17.52 -1.35 12.24
N THR A 405 17.54 -0.21 11.54
CA THR A 405 17.15 1.09 12.11
C THR A 405 15.68 1.40 11.87
N ILE A 406 15.12 2.31 12.66
CA ILE A 406 13.79 2.87 12.38
C ILE A 406 13.92 3.81 11.17
N PRO A 407 13.05 3.72 10.16
CA PRO A 407 13.04 4.65 9.04
C PRO A 407 12.81 6.11 9.47
N ALA A 408 13.50 7.02 8.79
CA ALA A 408 13.35 8.46 8.99
C ALA A 408 13.76 9.23 7.72
N ASN A 409 12.96 10.22 7.35
CA ASN A 409 13.14 11.05 6.15
C ASN A 409 13.17 10.22 4.85
N SER A 410 12.35 9.17 4.76
CA SER A 410 12.34 8.25 3.62
C SER A 410 11.32 8.62 2.54
N LEU A 411 10.30 9.41 2.87
CA LEU A 411 9.22 9.78 1.97
C LEU A 411 9.75 10.38 0.66
N ARG A 412 9.27 9.83 -0.46
CA ARG A 412 9.67 10.25 -1.81
C ARG A 412 8.54 10.13 -2.82
N GLY A 413 8.65 10.92 -3.88
CA GLY A 413 7.82 10.79 -5.07
C GLY A 413 8.64 10.19 -6.22
N ILE A 414 8.03 9.34 -7.03
CA ILE A 414 8.63 8.77 -8.24
C ILE A 414 7.70 9.08 -9.41
N LYS A 415 8.27 9.54 -10.52
CA LYS A 415 7.56 9.80 -11.77
C LYS A 415 8.50 9.65 -12.94
N GLN A 416 8.12 8.87 -13.95
CA GLN A 416 8.91 8.63 -15.16
C GLN A 416 10.37 8.20 -14.88
N HIS A 417 10.58 7.34 -13.88
CA HIS A 417 11.90 6.90 -13.39
C HIS A 417 12.77 8.01 -12.75
N GLU A 418 12.21 9.17 -12.44
CA GLU A 418 12.89 10.25 -11.73
C GLU A 418 12.32 10.47 -10.33
N MET A 419 13.21 10.81 -9.41
CA MET A 419 12.85 11.19 -8.05
C MET A 419 12.29 12.61 -8.06
N VAL A 420 11.05 12.77 -7.64
CA VAL A 420 10.34 14.05 -7.55
C VAL A 420 9.84 14.30 -6.12
N SER A 421 9.37 15.51 -5.86
CA SER A 421 8.69 15.79 -4.60
C SER A 421 7.39 14.96 -4.50
N PRO A 422 7.11 14.30 -3.35
CA PRO A 422 5.84 13.61 -3.10
C PRO A 422 4.63 14.58 -3.09
N PHE A 423 4.89 15.88 -3.08
CA PHE A 423 3.88 16.95 -3.06
C PHE A 423 3.70 17.65 -4.41
N LEU A 424 4.34 17.16 -5.49
CA LEU A 424 4.34 17.81 -6.81
C LEU A 424 3.01 17.71 -7.56
N SER A 425 2.44 16.51 -7.67
CA SER A 425 1.19 16.31 -8.42
C SER A 425 0.41 15.14 -7.84
N ALA A 426 -0.38 15.43 -6.82
CA ALA A 426 -1.16 14.44 -6.07
C ALA A 426 -1.98 13.54 -7.01
N GLY A 427 -1.89 12.21 -6.84
CA GLY A 427 -2.58 11.24 -7.70
C GLY A 427 -1.89 10.88 -9.01
N SER A 428 -0.81 11.58 -9.38
CA SER A 428 -0.02 11.30 -10.60
C SER A 428 1.47 11.15 -10.34
N THR A 429 1.83 11.06 -9.07
CA THR A 429 3.18 10.81 -8.57
C THR A 429 3.06 9.56 -7.70
N ASP A 430 3.90 8.57 -7.94
CA ASP A 430 3.99 7.41 -7.06
C ASP A 430 4.65 7.85 -5.76
N ILE A 431 4.03 7.56 -4.61
CA ILE A 431 4.53 8.00 -3.31
C ILE A 431 4.91 6.77 -2.51
N SER A 432 6.13 6.77 -2.01
CA SER A 432 6.65 5.66 -1.23
C SER A 432 7.48 6.07 -0.02
N ALA A 433 7.66 5.13 0.92
CA ALA A 433 8.46 5.30 2.12
C ALA A 433 9.14 3.99 2.57
N ASP A 434 10.32 4.08 3.18
CA ASP A 434 11.11 2.94 3.64
C ASP A 434 10.33 2.07 4.64
N VAL A 435 10.44 0.75 4.46
CA VAL A 435 9.77 -0.23 5.33
C VAL A 435 10.55 -0.44 6.64
N ASP A 436 9.89 -0.31 7.80
CA ASP A 436 10.44 -0.69 9.10
C ASP A 436 10.37 -2.22 9.29
N PHE A 437 11.30 -2.95 8.68
CA PHE A 437 11.35 -4.42 8.77
C PHE A 437 11.37 -4.94 10.21
N MET A 438 12.07 -4.27 11.12
CA MET A 438 12.07 -4.65 12.53
C MET A 438 10.69 -4.43 13.18
N GLY A 439 9.95 -3.39 12.77
CA GLY A 439 8.56 -3.18 13.19
C GLY A 439 7.62 -4.27 12.68
N LEU A 440 7.83 -4.75 11.44
CA LEU A 440 7.10 -5.92 10.92
C LEU A 440 7.41 -7.18 11.72
N ALA A 441 8.68 -7.42 12.05
CA ALA A 441 9.11 -8.56 12.85
C ALA A 441 8.49 -8.55 14.24
N GLU A 442 8.51 -7.40 14.94
CA GLU A 442 7.87 -7.22 16.24
C GLU A 442 6.37 -7.51 16.18
N SER A 443 5.67 -6.95 15.17
CA SER A 443 4.23 -7.18 14.99
C SER A 443 3.91 -8.67 14.77
N ALA A 444 4.70 -9.35 13.92
CA ALA A 444 4.52 -10.77 13.62
C ALA A 444 4.71 -11.66 14.86
N ILE A 445 5.82 -11.46 15.59
CA ILE A 445 6.18 -12.27 16.76
C ILE A 445 5.18 -12.06 17.90
N ASN A 446 4.74 -10.82 18.14
CA ASN A 446 3.78 -10.52 19.20
C ASN A 446 2.39 -11.09 18.89
N SER A 447 2.01 -11.15 17.61
CA SER A 447 0.67 -11.57 17.18
C SER A 447 0.46 -13.09 17.17
N SER A 448 1.54 -13.88 17.12
CA SER A 448 1.47 -15.34 17.14
C SER A 448 2.71 -15.96 17.78
N PRO A 449 2.56 -16.75 18.87
CA PRO A 449 3.68 -17.53 19.41
C PRO A 449 4.07 -18.71 18.52
N GLY A 450 3.27 -19.02 17.49
CA GLY A 450 3.48 -20.12 16.56
C GLY A 450 4.37 -19.74 15.37
N VAL A 451 4.97 -18.55 15.35
CA VAL A 451 5.84 -18.10 14.25
C VAL A 451 7.22 -17.63 14.74
N GLU A 452 8.17 -17.66 13.83
CA GLU A 452 9.48 -17.03 13.95
C GLU A 452 9.79 -16.19 12.71
N VAL A 453 10.70 -15.22 12.86
CA VAL A 453 11.08 -14.31 11.80
C VAL A 453 12.55 -14.51 11.45
N HIS A 454 12.86 -14.55 10.15
CA HIS A 454 14.20 -14.60 9.61
C HIS A 454 14.49 -13.38 8.76
N GLY A 455 15.70 -12.83 8.89
CA GLY A 455 16.09 -11.60 8.23
C GLY A 455 15.78 -10.34 9.06
N PRO A 456 15.72 -9.16 8.42
CA PRO A 456 15.90 -8.95 7.00
C PRO A 456 17.34 -9.23 6.55
N LEU A 457 17.51 -9.60 5.28
CA LEU A 457 18.81 -9.61 4.63
C LEU A 457 18.75 -8.91 3.27
N ASN A 458 19.88 -8.40 2.80
CA ASN A 458 19.98 -7.81 1.47
C ASN A 458 19.52 -8.79 0.39
N GLN A 459 18.73 -8.30 -0.57
CA GLN A 459 18.22 -9.06 -1.72
C GLN A 459 19.33 -9.80 -2.47
N ALA A 460 20.47 -9.15 -2.71
CA ALA A 460 21.61 -9.78 -3.38
C ALA A 460 22.04 -11.07 -2.66
N ARG A 461 22.13 -11.03 -1.32
CA ARG A 461 22.53 -12.20 -0.52
C ARG A 461 21.48 -13.31 -0.60
N PHE A 462 20.20 -12.95 -0.53
CA PHE A 462 19.11 -13.91 -0.67
C PHE A 462 19.14 -14.60 -2.04
N LEU A 463 19.16 -13.82 -3.13
CA LEU A 463 19.11 -14.34 -4.49
C LEU A 463 20.37 -15.15 -4.86
N THR A 464 21.56 -14.71 -4.44
CA THR A 464 22.79 -15.50 -4.60
C THR A 464 22.68 -16.83 -3.85
N ALA A 465 22.20 -16.83 -2.60
CA ALA A 465 22.01 -18.05 -1.83
C ALA A 465 20.92 -18.97 -2.42
N MET A 466 19.95 -18.42 -3.14
CA MET A 466 18.92 -19.18 -3.87
C MET A 466 19.40 -19.72 -5.23
N GLY A 467 20.61 -19.37 -5.68
CA GLY A 467 21.21 -19.90 -6.91
C GLY A 467 20.87 -19.11 -8.18
N ILE A 468 20.82 -17.78 -8.09
CA ILE A 468 20.51 -16.91 -9.24
C ILE A 468 21.51 -17.05 -10.40
N GLU A 469 22.79 -17.22 -10.11
CA GLU A 469 23.86 -17.33 -11.11
C GLU A 469 23.73 -18.64 -11.89
N GLU A 470 23.48 -19.74 -11.19
CA GLU A 470 23.25 -21.05 -11.75
C GLU A 470 22.02 -21.04 -12.65
N ARG A 471 20.95 -20.38 -12.21
CA ARG A 471 19.73 -20.29 -13.00
C ARG A 471 19.93 -19.44 -14.26
N ALA A 472 20.63 -18.30 -14.16
CA ALA A 472 20.99 -17.49 -15.31
C ALA A 472 21.83 -18.28 -16.33
N ALA A 473 22.84 -19.02 -15.87
CA ALA A 473 23.69 -19.86 -16.70
C ALA A 473 22.87 -20.95 -17.44
N GLN A 474 21.90 -21.57 -16.75
CA GLN A 474 21.01 -22.56 -17.37
C GLN A 474 20.12 -21.94 -18.46
N LEU A 475 19.58 -20.74 -18.24
CA LEU A 475 18.77 -20.04 -19.25
C LEU A 475 19.59 -19.69 -20.50
N VAL A 476 20.82 -19.20 -20.31
CA VAL A 476 21.75 -18.91 -21.42
C VAL A 476 22.05 -20.20 -22.19
N LYS A 477 22.38 -21.29 -21.48
CA LYS A 477 22.64 -22.59 -22.09
C LYS A 477 21.45 -23.08 -22.92
N GLN A 478 20.24 -23.03 -22.37
CA GLN A 478 19.02 -23.45 -23.07
C GLN A 478 18.75 -22.62 -24.33
N ALA A 479 19.00 -21.31 -24.28
CA ALA A 479 18.86 -20.44 -25.44
C ALA A 479 19.85 -20.82 -26.55
N VAL A 480 21.12 -21.07 -26.20
CA VAL A 480 22.17 -21.50 -27.13
C VAL A 480 21.87 -22.88 -27.72
N ASP A 481 21.45 -23.85 -26.91
CA ASP A 481 21.15 -25.21 -27.38
C ASP A 481 19.94 -25.21 -28.33
N LYS A 482 18.94 -24.35 -28.09
CA LYS A 482 17.77 -24.18 -28.97
C LYS A 482 18.15 -23.61 -30.34
N GLU A 483 19.08 -22.65 -30.38
CA GLU A 483 19.61 -22.11 -31.65
C GLU A 483 20.39 -23.20 -32.43
N ARG A 484 21.20 -24.01 -31.74
CA ARG A 484 21.97 -25.11 -32.35
C ARG A 484 21.11 -26.25 -32.91
N GLY A 485 19.96 -26.52 -32.30
CA GLY A 485 19.04 -27.59 -32.69
C GLY A 485 17.98 -27.22 -33.72
N GLY A 486 17.85 -25.93 -34.06
CA GLY A 486 16.87 -25.43 -35.03
C GLY A 486 17.41 -25.40 -36.46
N SER A 487 16.67 -25.97 -37.41
CA SER A 487 16.92 -25.88 -38.87
C SER A 487 16.50 -24.54 -39.49
N THR A 488 15.94 -23.64 -38.69
CA THR A 488 15.64 -22.25 -39.06
C THR A 488 16.64 -21.37 -38.33
N GLY A 489 17.57 -20.76 -39.06
CA GLY A 489 18.49 -19.77 -38.50
C GLY A 489 17.72 -18.62 -37.86
N GLN A 490 17.48 -18.71 -36.55
CA GLN A 490 17.21 -17.52 -35.76
C GLN A 490 18.42 -16.62 -35.91
N ASP A 491 18.17 -15.32 -36.08
CA ASP A 491 19.23 -14.35 -36.28
C ASP A 491 20.17 -14.39 -35.07
N LYS A 492 21.46 -14.62 -35.28
CA LYS A 492 22.49 -14.60 -34.21
C LYS A 492 22.40 -13.33 -33.36
N THR A 493 21.86 -12.26 -33.94
CA THR A 493 21.54 -10.99 -33.29
C THR A 493 20.50 -11.18 -32.17
N GLU A 494 19.39 -11.88 -32.41
CA GLU A 494 18.34 -12.14 -31.42
C GLU A 494 18.87 -12.95 -30.22
N LEU A 495 19.67 -14.00 -30.48
CA LEU A 495 20.27 -14.77 -29.40
C LEU A 495 21.24 -13.91 -28.58
N THR A 496 22.07 -13.10 -29.25
CA THR A 496 23.01 -12.20 -28.57
C THR A 496 22.28 -11.20 -27.68
N GLU A 497 21.18 -10.63 -28.16
CA GLU A 497 20.33 -9.73 -27.38
C GLU A 497 19.65 -10.43 -26.20
N LEU A 498 19.14 -11.65 -26.41
CA LEU A 498 18.54 -12.45 -25.34
C LEU A 498 19.54 -12.76 -24.24
N VAL A 499 20.75 -13.21 -24.59
CA VAL A 499 21.82 -13.50 -23.62
C VAL A 499 22.23 -12.24 -22.86
N LYS A 500 22.39 -11.11 -23.56
CA LYS A 500 22.68 -9.81 -22.91
C LYS A 500 21.58 -9.40 -21.94
N ARG A 501 20.30 -9.60 -22.30
CA ARG A 501 19.15 -9.28 -21.43
C ARG A 501 19.11 -10.18 -20.20
N ILE A 502 19.40 -11.47 -20.35
CA ILE A 502 19.50 -12.39 -19.20
C ILE A 502 20.61 -11.92 -18.28
N ASP A 503 21.82 -11.70 -18.82
CA ASP A 503 23.00 -11.31 -18.03
C ASP A 503 22.81 -9.97 -17.31
N SER A 504 22.31 -8.95 -18.01
CA SER A 504 22.06 -7.64 -17.40
C SER A 504 20.94 -7.68 -16.35
N GLY A 505 19.88 -8.47 -16.60
CA GLY A 505 18.73 -8.60 -15.72
C GLY A 505 19.10 -9.16 -14.35
N TRP A 506 19.76 -10.32 -14.30
CA TRP A 506 20.13 -10.93 -13.00
C TRP A 506 21.18 -10.10 -12.26
N ARG A 507 22.16 -9.52 -12.97
CA ARG A 507 23.18 -8.64 -12.37
C ARG A 507 22.58 -7.41 -11.72
N ARG A 508 21.55 -6.82 -12.33
CA ARG A 508 20.83 -5.68 -11.76
C ARG A 508 20.13 -6.05 -10.44
N LEU A 509 19.55 -7.24 -10.35
CA LEU A 509 18.86 -7.72 -9.14
C LEU A 509 19.80 -7.93 -7.95
N VAL A 510 21.08 -8.23 -8.21
CA VAL A 510 22.11 -8.47 -7.17
C VAL A 510 23.14 -7.35 -7.05
N ASP A 511 22.94 -6.22 -7.73
CA ASP A 511 23.89 -5.11 -7.67
C ASP A 511 23.96 -4.55 -6.24
N THR A 512 25.15 -4.63 -5.65
CA THR A 512 25.44 -4.14 -4.29
C THR A 512 26.06 -2.75 -4.28
N SER A 513 26.08 -2.04 -5.40
CA SER A 513 26.47 -0.63 -5.46
C SER A 513 25.62 0.23 -4.50
N PRO A 514 26.04 1.45 -4.13
CA PRO A 514 25.30 2.28 -3.18
C PRO A 514 23.82 2.52 -3.53
N HIS A 515 23.49 2.52 -4.83
CA HIS A 515 22.12 2.68 -5.35
C HIS A 515 21.61 1.38 -6.01
N GLY A 516 22.34 0.28 -5.85
CA GLY A 516 22.02 -1.01 -6.43
C GLY A 516 20.86 -1.67 -5.71
N MET A 517 19.92 -2.21 -6.48
CA MET A 517 18.72 -2.88 -5.97
C MET A 517 19.06 -4.02 -5.01
N GLY A 518 20.14 -4.76 -5.28
CA GLY A 518 20.58 -5.87 -4.45
C GLY A 518 20.98 -5.49 -3.03
N LYS A 519 21.34 -4.21 -2.77
CA LYS A 519 21.61 -3.68 -1.42
C LYS A 519 20.40 -2.97 -0.81
N LEU A 520 19.66 -2.21 -1.61
CA LEU A 520 18.53 -1.40 -1.13
C LEU A 520 17.35 -2.27 -0.69
N TYR A 521 17.08 -3.34 -1.42
CA TYR A 521 16.00 -4.27 -1.10
C TYR A 521 16.43 -5.24 -0.01
N GLN A 522 15.50 -5.46 0.91
CA GLN A 522 15.62 -6.36 2.02
C GLN A 522 14.59 -7.49 1.88
N VAL A 523 14.96 -8.67 2.36
CA VAL A 523 14.14 -9.89 2.31
C VAL A 523 13.94 -10.39 3.73
N MET A 524 12.69 -10.54 4.15
CA MET A 524 12.28 -11.07 5.45
C MET A 524 11.33 -12.24 5.26
N ALA A 525 11.51 -13.30 6.03
CA ALA A 525 10.58 -14.43 6.06
C ALA A 525 9.92 -14.56 7.44
N ILE A 526 8.61 -14.82 7.45
CA ILE A 526 7.86 -15.24 8.63
C ILE A 526 7.52 -16.73 8.42
N LEU A 527 7.93 -17.58 9.35
CA LEU A 527 7.80 -19.02 9.25
C LEU A 527 7.17 -19.61 10.51
N PRO A 528 6.52 -20.79 10.41
CA PRO A 528 6.12 -21.58 11.56
C PRO A 528 7.29 -21.84 12.51
N TYR A 529 7.13 -21.49 13.78
CA TYR A 529 8.13 -21.79 14.81
C TYR A 529 8.18 -23.29 15.05
N LYS A 530 9.38 -23.87 14.91
CA LYS A 530 9.64 -25.26 15.30
C LYS A 530 10.54 -25.29 16.53
N PRO A 531 10.06 -25.78 17.69
CA PRO A 531 10.89 -25.95 18.87
C PRO A 531 12.11 -26.80 18.54
N THR A 532 13.29 -26.31 18.90
CA THR A 532 14.55 -27.02 18.65
C THR A 532 14.85 -27.95 19.83
N GLY A 533 15.16 -29.22 19.57
CA GLY A 533 15.57 -30.15 20.62
C GLY A 533 16.89 -29.75 21.27
N GLN A 534 17.18 -30.25 22.49
CA GLN A 534 18.47 -30.00 23.13
C GLN A 534 19.62 -30.52 22.25
N GLY A 535 20.52 -29.62 21.85
CA GLY A 535 21.68 -29.95 21.01
C GLY A 535 21.43 -29.91 19.50
N GLU A 536 20.19 -29.63 19.06
CA GLU A 536 19.87 -29.45 17.65
C GLU A 536 20.10 -28.00 17.20
N ALA A 537 20.55 -27.82 15.97
CA ALA A 537 20.68 -26.49 15.38
C ALA A 537 19.29 -25.95 15.02
N ARG A 538 19.03 -24.68 15.36
CA ARG A 538 17.79 -24.01 14.96
C ARG A 538 17.68 -24.03 13.43
N ARG A 539 16.53 -24.48 12.93
CA ARG A 539 16.24 -24.48 11.49
C ARG A 539 16.41 -23.07 10.94
N ARG A 540 17.09 -22.97 9.80
CA ARG A 540 17.09 -21.77 8.97
C ARG A 540 16.47 -22.13 7.62
N PRO A 541 15.65 -21.26 7.02
CA PRO A 541 15.15 -21.48 5.67
C PRO A 541 16.25 -21.29 4.63
N VAL A 542 16.03 -21.87 3.45
CA VAL A 542 16.92 -21.66 2.28
C VAL A 542 16.94 -20.17 1.94
N GLY A 543 18.11 -19.66 1.56
CA GLY A 543 18.31 -18.23 1.31
C GLY A 543 18.65 -17.41 2.57
N PHE A 544 18.44 -17.94 3.77
CA PHE A 544 18.75 -17.29 5.06
C PHE A 544 19.90 -18.01 5.82
N GLY A 545 20.73 -18.75 5.09
CA GLY A 545 21.83 -19.55 5.62
C GLY A 545 21.44 -20.94 6.12
N GLY A 546 20.26 -21.44 5.74
CA GLY A 546 19.86 -22.83 5.94
C GLY A 546 19.81 -23.64 4.64
N ASP A 547 19.41 -24.91 4.77
CA ASP A 547 19.34 -25.87 3.67
C ASP A 547 18.08 -26.76 3.81
N VAL A 548 17.71 -27.46 2.73
CA VAL A 548 16.63 -28.47 2.75
C VAL A 548 17.23 -29.81 3.14
N GLN A 549 16.92 -30.27 4.37
CA GLN A 549 17.16 -31.68 4.71
C GLN A 549 16.14 -32.51 3.91
N MET A 550 16.63 -33.25 2.90
CA MET A 550 15.79 -34.01 1.96
C MET A 550 15.08 -35.20 2.57
#